data_AF-A0A497MIV2-F1
#
_entry.id   AF-A0A497MIV2-F1
#
_cell.length_a   1.000
_cell.length_b   1.000
_cell.length_c   1.000
_cell.angle_alpha   90.00
_cell.angle_beta   90.00
_cell.angle_gamma   90.00
#
_symmetry.space_group_name_H-M   'P 1'
#
loop_
_entity.id
_entity.type
_entity.pdbx_description
1 polymer ?
#
loop_
_entity_poly.entity_id
_entity_poly.type
_entity_poly.pdbx_seq_one_letter_code
_entity_poly.pdbx_strand_id
1 'polypeptide(L)'
;MVILVEDVEKALGLIAERLGVSREEARRILHRYVCRGLCGWYKAKAEEEGFADMVVVDEQAKVVEEVLRQVVEGLSMEDRFKRVHRYLCPRGPCSM
;
A
#
# COMPACT_ATOMS: atom_id res chain seq x y z
N MET A 1 -4.38 19.36 -4.16
CA MET A 1 -4.66 18.31 -3.15
C MET A 1 -3.48 17.35 -3.08
N VAL A 2 -2.64 17.53 -2.06
CA VAL A 2 -1.49 16.67 -1.74
C VAL A 2 -2.01 15.56 -0.85
N ILE A 3 -1.70 14.30 -1.13
CA ILE A 3 -1.92 13.25 -0.12
C ILE A 3 -0.96 13.55 1.01
N LEU A 4 -1.48 13.91 2.17
CA LEU A 4 -0.67 14.17 3.34
C LEU A 4 -0.21 12.83 3.92
N VAL A 5 0.93 12.81 4.60
CA VAL A 5 1.40 11.60 5.33
C VAL A 5 0.29 11.04 6.23
N GLU A 6 -0.53 11.93 6.77
CA GLU A 6 -1.70 11.66 7.60
C GLU A 6 -2.77 10.82 6.89
N ASP A 7 -2.93 10.96 5.57
CA ASP A 7 -3.87 10.16 4.79
C ASP A 7 -3.41 8.70 4.71
N VAL A 8 -2.12 8.46 4.50
CA VAL A 8 -1.59 7.09 4.46
C VAL A 8 -1.66 6.45 5.85
N GLU A 9 -1.36 7.21 6.90
CA GLU A 9 -1.51 6.75 8.28
C GLU A 9 -2.96 6.41 8.64
N LYS A 10 -3.91 7.26 8.23
CA LYS A 10 -5.34 6.99 8.38
C LYS A 10 -5.77 5.73 7.62
N ALA A 11 -5.28 5.55 6.39
CA ALA A 11 -5.55 4.35 5.62
C ALA A 11 -5.02 3.09 6.30
N LEU A 12 -3.80 3.13 6.85
CA LEU A 12 -3.22 2.02 7.61
C LEU A 12 -4.05 1.68 8.85
N GLY A 13 -4.54 2.69 9.59
CA GLY A 13 -5.42 2.49 10.73
C GLY A 13 -6.73 1.80 10.34
N LEU A 14 -7.40 2.28 9.29
CA LEU A 14 -8.66 1.71 8.81
C LEU A 14 -8.49 0.28 8.28
N ILE A 15 -7.39 -0.01 7.59
CA ILE A 15 -7.10 -1.38 7.10
C ILE A 15 -6.83 -2.32 8.28
N ALA A 16 -6.03 -1.89 9.26
CA ALA A 16 -5.73 -2.68 10.45
C ALA A 16 -7.01 -3.01 11.23
N GLU A 17 -7.88 -2.02 11.44
CA GLU A 17 -9.16 -2.19 12.12
C GLU A 17 -10.08 -3.14 11.37
N ARG A 18 -10.31 -2.91 10.07
CA ARG A 18 -11.27 -3.70 9.27
C ARG A 18 -10.84 -5.14 9.05
N LEU A 19 -9.54 -5.40 8.97
CA LEU A 19 -9.00 -6.75 8.78
C LEU A 19 -8.65 -7.44 10.10
N GLY A 20 -8.71 -6.74 11.24
CA GLY A 20 -8.32 -7.29 12.54
C GLY A 20 -6.82 -7.66 12.61
N VAL A 21 -5.97 -6.92 11.91
CA VAL A 21 -4.52 -7.19 11.80
C VAL A 21 -3.68 -6.12 12.48
N SER A 22 -2.40 -6.41 12.71
CA SER A 22 -1.46 -5.41 13.22
C SER A 22 -1.25 -4.28 12.19
N ARG A 23 -0.81 -3.11 12.66
CA ARG A 23 -0.45 -2.00 11.77
C ARG A 23 0.68 -2.37 10.80
N GLU A 24 1.63 -3.20 11.25
CA GLU A 24 2.71 -3.68 10.40
C GLU A 24 2.19 -4.58 9.28
N GLU A 25 1.25 -5.48 9.61
CA GLU A 25 0.63 -6.35 8.61
C GLU A 25 -0.24 -5.55 7.63
N ALA A 26 -1.03 -4.59 8.12
CA ALA A 26 -1.76 -3.64 7.27
C ALA A 26 -0.83 -2.88 6.32
N ARG A 27 0.38 -2.50 6.79
CA ARG A 27 1.41 -1.87 5.97
C ARG A 27 1.89 -2.79 4.87
N ARG A 28 2.18 -4.06 5.18
CA ARG A 28 2.62 -5.06 4.20
C ARG A 28 1.54 -5.31 3.14
N ILE A 29 0.29 -5.50 3.56
CA ILE A 29 -0.87 -5.73 2.67
C ILE A 29 -1.05 -4.53 1.73
N LEU A 30 -1.10 -3.31 2.29
CA LEU A 30 -1.30 -2.10 1.50
C LEU A 30 -0.14 -1.90 0.52
N HIS A 31 1.11 -2.08 0.98
CA HIS A 31 2.29 -1.96 0.13
C HIS A 31 2.26 -2.98 -1.01
N ARG A 32 1.97 -4.26 -0.71
CA ARG A 32 1.89 -5.33 -1.70
C ARG A 32 0.84 -5.03 -2.77
N TYR A 33 -0.33 -4.56 -2.34
CA TYR A 33 -1.42 -4.17 -3.23
C TYR A 33 -1.00 -3.04 -4.19
N VAL A 34 -0.34 -1.98 -3.70
CA VAL A 34 0.03 -0.82 -4.53
C VAL A 34 1.35 -1.00 -5.31
N CYS A 35 2.24 -1.90 -4.89
CA CYS A 35 3.57 -2.08 -5.50
C CYS A 35 3.50 -2.70 -6.90
N ARG A 36 2.58 -3.64 -7.10
CA ARG A 36 2.40 -4.39 -8.36
C ARG A 36 3.68 -5.01 -8.93
N GLY A 37 4.74 -5.16 -8.12
CA GLY A 37 6.02 -5.76 -8.48
C GLY A 37 6.98 -4.89 -9.32
N LEU A 38 6.68 -3.61 -9.52
CA LEU A 38 7.42 -2.79 -10.50
C LEU A 38 8.61 -2.01 -9.91
N CYS A 39 8.68 -1.84 -8.58
CA CYS A 39 9.69 -0.99 -7.97
C CYS A 39 11.07 -1.65 -7.87
N GLY A 40 12.14 -0.83 -7.86
CA GLY A 40 13.52 -1.33 -7.80
C GLY A 40 13.83 -2.14 -6.55
N TRP A 41 13.26 -1.78 -5.38
CA TRP A 41 13.38 -2.59 -4.17
C TRP A 41 12.72 -3.96 -4.35
N TYR A 42 11.53 -4.01 -4.96
CA TYR A 42 10.84 -5.27 -5.20
C TYR A 42 11.71 -6.24 -6.02
N LYS A 43 12.24 -5.75 -7.15
CA LYS A 43 13.12 -6.54 -8.03
C LYS A 43 14.40 -7.03 -7.35
N ALA A 44 14.88 -6.32 -6.34
CA ALA A 44 16.16 -6.62 -5.69
C ALA A 44 16.03 -7.42 -4.39
N LYS A 45 14.89 -7.35 -3.69
CA LYS A 45 14.76 -7.81 -2.30
C LYS A 45 13.45 -8.51 -1.96
N ALA A 46 12.41 -8.43 -2.80
CA ALA A 46 11.11 -8.98 -2.43
C ALA A 46 11.15 -10.50 -2.22
N GLU A 47 11.96 -11.22 -2.98
CA GLU A 47 12.12 -12.68 -2.84
C GLU A 47 12.84 -13.04 -1.53
N GLU A 48 13.98 -12.40 -1.24
CA GLU A 48 14.75 -12.62 -0.01
C GLU A 48 13.92 -12.33 1.27
N GLU A 49 13.06 -11.31 1.23
CA GLU A 49 12.24 -10.89 2.37
C GLU A 49 10.85 -11.58 2.43
N GLY A 50 10.61 -12.58 1.57
CA GLY A 50 9.33 -13.30 1.48
C GLY A 50 8.14 -12.40 1.09
N PHE A 51 8.40 -11.20 0.57
CA PHE A 51 7.40 -10.25 0.12
C PHE A 51 6.85 -10.59 -1.27
N ALA A 52 7.66 -11.25 -2.11
CA ALA A 52 7.26 -11.70 -3.43
C ALA A 52 6.17 -12.79 -3.37
N ASP A 53 6.21 -13.62 -2.33
CA ASP A 53 5.25 -14.71 -2.10
C ASP A 53 3.99 -14.25 -1.38
N MET A 54 3.96 -13.00 -0.89
CA MET A 54 2.79 -12.45 -0.23
C MET A 54 1.63 -12.33 -1.22
N VAL A 55 0.53 -12.99 -0.90
CA VAL A 55 -0.73 -12.91 -1.66
C VAL A 55 -1.70 -12.00 -0.91
N VAL A 56 -2.19 -10.96 -1.58
CA VAL A 56 -3.31 -10.17 -1.07
C VAL A 56 -4.59 -10.85 -1.56
N VAL A 57 -5.32 -11.48 -0.65
CA VAL A 57 -6.56 -12.19 -1.00
C VAL A 57 -7.69 -11.20 -1.31
N ASP A 58 -8.75 -11.67 -1.99
CA ASP A 58 -9.84 -10.83 -2.49
C ASP A 58 -10.48 -9.94 -1.42
N GLU A 59 -10.67 -10.46 -0.20
CA GLU A 59 -11.20 -9.69 0.92
C GLU A 59 -10.28 -8.53 1.33
N GLN A 60 -8.97 -8.80 1.44
CA GLN A 60 -7.98 -7.78 1.74
C GLN A 60 -7.91 -6.73 0.63
N ALA A 61 -7.93 -7.17 -0.63
CA ALA A 61 -7.93 -6.28 -1.80
C ALA A 61 -9.15 -5.34 -1.78
N LYS A 62 -10.34 -5.89 -1.49
CA LYS A 62 -11.58 -5.12 -1.39
C LYS A 62 -11.50 -4.07 -0.29
N VAL A 63 -11.06 -4.45 0.92
CA VAL A 63 -10.91 -3.52 2.03
C VAL A 63 -9.91 -2.41 1.70
N VAL A 64 -8.75 -2.77 1.12
CA VAL A 64 -7.74 -1.79 0.69
C VAL A 64 -8.32 -0.82 -0.33
N GLU A 65 -9.03 -1.31 -1.34
CA GLU A 65 -9.61 -0.47 -2.38
C GLU A 65 -10.67 0.50 -1.82
N GLU A 66 -11.55 0.02 -0.95
CA GLU A 66 -12.54 0.85 -0.27
C GLU A 66 -11.89 1.95 0.58
N VAL A 67 -10.87 1.61 1.35
CA VAL A 67 -10.14 2.57 2.19
C VAL A 67 -9.42 3.61 1.32
N LEU A 68 -8.73 3.19 0.26
CA LEU A 68 -8.06 4.12 -0.66
C LEU A 68 -9.05 5.08 -1.35
N ARG A 69 -10.28 4.62 -1.63
CA ARG A 69 -11.35 5.47 -2.16
C ARG A 69 -11.85 6.51 -1.16
N GLN A 70 -11.93 6.14 0.12
CA GLN A 70 -12.41 7.02 1.20
C GLN A 70 -11.37 8.07 1.61
N VAL A 71 -10.09 7.70 1.62
CA VAL A 71 -9.06 8.55 2.21
C VAL A 71 -8.42 9.49 1.19
N VAL A 72 -8.52 9.19 -0.11
CA VAL A 72 -7.88 9.99 -1.15
C VAL A 72 -8.90 10.50 -2.17
N GLU A 73 -9.67 11.52 -1.84
CA GLU A 73 -10.66 12.07 -2.76
C GLU A 73 -10.02 12.72 -4.00
N GLY A 74 -10.77 12.81 -5.11
CA GLY A 74 -10.39 13.62 -6.28
C GLY A 74 -9.21 13.15 -7.15
N LEU A 75 -8.60 12.00 -6.87
CA LEU A 75 -7.51 11.43 -7.68
C LEU A 75 -7.90 10.13 -8.37
N SER A 76 -7.28 9.87 -9.52
CA SER A 76 -7.34 8.56 -10.18
C SER A 76 -6.73 7.48 -9.27
N MET A 77 -7.19 6.23 -9.41
CA MET A 77 -6.62 5.11 -8.65
C MET A 77 -5.12 4.92 -8.91
N GLU A 78 -4.65 5.20 -10.12
CA GLU A 78 -3.22 5.12 -10.45
C GLU A 78 -2.40 6.16 -9.67
N ASP A 79 -2.89 7.41 -9.57
CA ASP A 79 -2.22 8.45 -8.80
C ASP A 79 -2.20 8.15 -7.30
N ARG A 80 -3.28 7.55 -6.79
CA ARG A 80 -3.35 7.05 -5.41
C ARG A 80 -2.25 6.02 -5.16
N PHE A 81 -2.10 5.04 -6.05
CA PHE A 81 -1.08 3.99 -5.92
C PHE A 81 0.33 4.57 -5.92
N LYS A 82 0.66 5.45 -6.88
CA LYS A 82 1.98 6.08 -6.96
C LYS A 82 2.34 6.82 -5.68
N ARG A 83 1.40 7.57 -5.12
CA ARG A 83 1.63 8.37 -3.90
C ARG A 83 1.73 7.51 -2.65
N VAL A 84 0.80 6.58 -2.45
CA VAL A 84 0.82 5.64 -1.31
C VAL A 84 2.08 4.80 -1.35
N HIS A 85 2.44 4.27 -2.52
CA HIS A 85 3.65 3.46 -2.67
C HIS A 85 4.92 4.25 -2.34
N ARG A 86 5.02 5.53 -2.75
CA ARG A 86 6.16 6.38 -2.40
C ARG A 86 6.37 6.51 -0.89
N TYR A 87 5.29 6.49 -0.11
CA TYR A 87 5.34 6.54 1.35
C TYR A 87 5.65 5.17 1.99
N LEU A 88 5.10 4.10 1.41
CA LEU A 88 5.22 2.76 2.00
C LEU A 88 6.55 2.07 1.67
N CYS A 89 7.11 2.35 0.50
CA CYS A 89 8.29 1.67 -0.01
C CYS A 89 9.52 1.91 0.90
N PRO A 90 10.16 0.85 1.41
CA PRO A 90 11.24 0.95 2.41
C PRO A 90 12.53 1.62 1.92
N ARG A 91 12.67 1.92 0.61
CA ARG A 91 13.84 2.64 0.05
C ARG A 91 13.52 3.94 -0.68
N GLY A 92 12.43 4.61 -0.31
CA GLY A 92 12.08 5.91 -0.88
C GLY A 92 11.49 5.80 -2.29
N PRO A 93 11.38 6.92 -3.04
CA PRO A 93 10.57 7.01 -4.24
C PRO A 93 11.00 5.97 -5.27
N CYS A 94 10.02 5.29 -5.84
CA CYS A 94 10.26 4.51 -7.05
C CYS A 94 10.84 5.42 -8.10
N SER A 95 12.03 5.07 -8.57
CA SER A 95 12.42 5.34 -9.94
C SER A 95 11.30 4.78 -10.81
N MET A 96 10.51 5.67 -11.40
CA MET A 96 9.60 5.33 -12.50
C MET A 96 10.41 4.73 -13.64
#